data_AF-A0A7V4MP89-F1
#
_entry.id   AF-A0A7V4MP89-F1
#
_cell.length_a   1.000
_cell.length_b   1.000
_cell.length_c   1.000
_cell.angle_alpha   90.00
_cell.angle_beta   90.00
_cell.angle_gamma   90.00
#
_symmetry.space_group_name_H-M   'P 1'
#
loop_
_entity.id
_entity.type
_entity.pdbx_description
1 polymer ?
#
loop_
_entity_poly.entity_id
_entity_poly.type
_entity_poly.pdbx_seq_one_letter_code
_entity_poly.pdbx_strand_id
1 'polypeptide(L)'
;FRLEEPSASLVKGLLYPVPNPAFPFLGVHFTRMLDGTVHCGPNAVLALSREGYRKLDMRPRDAAEILASPAFWRLAGRYWRHGLAEVARSLSRRLFARSLRALVPEVRASDLRPEPAGVRAQAVLPDGTLADDFLIERSERCVHVLNAPSPAATASLAIGEYIAELVLGEGA
;
A
#
# COMPACT_ATOMS: atom_id res chain seq x y z
N PHE A 1 3.61 3.63 -11.22
CA PHE A 1 4.02 3.92 -12.60
C PHE A 1 2.95 3.36 -13.52
N ARG A 2 2.82 3.89 -14.74
CA ARG A 2 2.08 3.27 -15.83
C ARG A 2 3.04 2.58 -16.76
N LEU A 3 2.64 1.43 -17.31
CA LEU A 3 3.34 0.75 -18.38
C LEU A 3 2.76 1.21 -19.72
N GLU A 4 3.64 1.60 -20.62
CA GLU A 4 3.32 1.98 -22.00
C GLU A 4 3.66 0.85 -22.96
N GLU A 5 3.25 1.04 -24.22
CA GLU A 5 3.63 0.13 -25.29
C GLU A 5 5.15 0.16 -25.55
N PRO A 6 5.75 -0.98 -25.99
CA PRO A 6 5.07 -2.22 -26.36
C PRO A 6 4.78 -3.18 -25.18
N SER A 7 5.29 -2.90 -23.98
CA SER A 7 5.18 -3.83 -22.85
C SER A 7 3.78 -3.91 -22.25
N ALA A 8 2.99 -2.83 -22.32
CA ALA A 8 1.61 -2.81 -21.87
C ALA A 8 0.77 -3.93 -22.50
N SER A 9 0.95 -4.18 -23.80
CA SER A 9 0.22 -5.22 -24.53
C SER A 9 0.45 -6.64 -24.01
N LEU A 10 1.55 -6.91 -23.29
CA LEU A 10 1.87 -8.23 -22.73
C LEU A 10 1.03 -8.55 -21.49
N VAL A 11 0.56 -7.53 -20.78
CA VAL A 11 -0.25 -7.69 -19.57
C VAL A 11 -1.71 -7.80 -19.97
N LYS A 12 -2.28 -9.00 -19.90
CA LYS A 12 -3.68 -9.27 -20.27
C LYS A 12 -4.66 -9.25 -19.09
N GLY A 13 -4.17 -9.13 -17.85
CA GLY A 13 -4.98 -9.14 -16.64
C GLY A 13 -4.19 -8.70 -15.41
N LEU A 14 -4.66 -9.10 -14.24
CA LEU A 14 -3.97 -8.89 -12.97
C LEU A 14 -2.78 -9.85 -12.83
N LEU A 15 -1.58 -9.34 -12.58
CA LEU A 15 -0.38 -10.16 -12.40
C LEU A 15 0.27 -9.81 -11.05
N TYR A 16 0.19 -10.74 -10.10
CA TYR A 16 0.73 -10.59 -8.75
C TYR A 16 1.83 -11.61 -8.47
N PRO A 17 2.87 -11.25 -7.72
CA PRO A 17 3.81 -12.22 -7.19
C PRO A 17 3.14 -13.03 -6.09
N VAL A 18 3.68 -14.23 -5.82
CA VAL A 18 3.29 -14.99 -4.63
C VAL A 18 3.63 -14.16 -3.38
N PRO A 19 2.68 -13.92 -2.45
CA PRO A 19 2.92 -13.13 -1.26
C PRO A 19 4.07 -13.69 -0.42
N ASN A 20 4.95 -12.82 0.07
CA ASN A 20 5.96 -13.19 1.05
C ASN A 20 5.35 -13.12 2.46
N PRO A 21 5.25 -14.22 3.22
CA PRO A 21 4.69 -14.20 4.57
C PRO A 21 5.44 -13.28 5.54
N ALA A 22 6.75 -13.08 5.32
CA ALA A 22 7.54 -12.16 6.12
C ALA A 22 7.29 -10.68 5.79
N PHE A 23 6.59 -10.40 4.67
CA PHE A 23 6.34 -9.05 4.17
C PHE A 23 5.09 -9.00 3.27
N PRO A 24 3.87 -9.08 3.85
CA PRO A 24 2.63 -9.28 3.09
C PRO A 24 2.25 -8.12 2.15
N PHE A 25 2.89 -6.96 2.26
CA PHE A 25 2.52 -5.74 1.53
C PHE A 25 3.52 -5.30 0.44
N LEU A 26 4.60 -6.05 0.20
CA LEU A 26 5.63 -5.69 -0.78
C LEU A 26 5.70 -6.67 -1.94
N GLY A 27 5.40 -6.17 -3.13
CA GLY A 27 5.61 -6.86 -4.38
C GLY A 27 5.17 -5.97 -5.53
N VAL A 28 6.02 -5.84 -6.55
CA VAL A 28 5.55 -5.25 -7.80
C VAL A 28 4.49 -6.16 -8.41
N HIS A 29 3.42 -5.57 -8.88
CA HIS A 29 2.37 -6.24 -9.64
C HIS A 29 1.97 -5.35 -10.82
N PHE A 30 1.24 -5.96 -11.74
CA PHE A 30 0.57 -5.26 -12.83
C PHE A 30 -0.94 -5.32 -12.64
N THR A 31 -1.58 -4.17 -12.77
CA THR A 31 -3.03 -4.03 -12.72
C THR A 31 -3.49 -3.49 -14.06
N ARG A 32 -4.23 -4.31 -14.81
CA ARG A 32 -4.91 -3.83 -16.01
C ARG A 32 -6.20 -3.13 -15.64
N MET A 33 -6.28 -1.84 -15.93
CA MET A 33 -7.41 -0.99 -15.63
C MET A 33 -8.52 -1.18 -16.67
N LEU A 34 -9.74 -0.75 -16.34
CA LEU A 34 -10.91 -0.85 -17.23
C LEU A 34 -10.76 0.01 -18.50
N ASP A 35 -9.99 1.09 -18.43
CA ASP A 35 -9.66 1.96 -19.57
C ASP A 35 -8.56 1.38 -20.48
N GLY A 36 -8.09 0.17 -20.18
CA GLY A 36 -7.06 -0.53 -20.94
C GLY A 36 -5.62 -0.17 -20.54
N THR A 37 -5.42 0.83 -19.67
CA THR A 37 -4.10 1.19 -19.16
C THR A 37 -3.57 0.11 -18.21
N VAL A 38 -2.24 0.03 -18.07
CA VAL A 38 -1.58 -0.94 -17.19
C VAL A 38 -0.82 -0.19 -16.11
N HIS A 39 -1.29 -0.30 -14.87
CA HIS A 39 -0.64 0.28 -13.71
C HIS A 39 0.37 -0.71 -13.13
N CYS A 40 1.54 -0.19 -12.77
CA CYS A 40 2.60 -0.92 -12.10
C CYS A 40 2.80 -0.36 -10.70
N GLY A 41 2.66 -1.21 -9.69
CA GLY A 41 2.86 -0.81 -8.30
C GLY A 41 2.85 -1.98 -7.32
N PRO A 42 2.96 -1.68 -6.02
CA PRO A 42 3.50 -0.45 -5.48
C PRO A 42 5.00 -0.60 -5.12
N ASN A 43 5.60 0.56 -4.84
CA ASN A 43 6.66 0.63 -3.84
C ASN A 43 6.02 1.26 -2.60
N ALA A 44 6.29 0.72 -1.43
CA ALA A 44 5.78 1.24 -0.18
C ALA A 44 6.89 2.03 0.50
N VAL A 45 6.81 3.35 0.41
CA VAL A 45 7.71 4.27 1.12
C VAL A 45 6.92 5.04 2.16
N LEU A 46 7.59 5.46 3.23
CA LEU A 46 6.99 6.27 4.28
C LEU A 46 6.48 7.60 3.68
N ALA A 47 5.19 7.87 3.85
CA ALA A 47 4.60 9.17 3.52
C ALA A 47 4.72 10.11 4.73
N LEU A 48 5.24 11.32 4.51
CA LEU A 48 5.37 12.36 5.55
C LEU A 48 4.17 13.31 5.60
N SER A 49 3.09 12.95 4.91
CA SER A 49 1.80 13.63 4.97
C SER A 49 0.68 12.63 4.75
N ARG A 50 -0.36 12.68 5.60
CA ARG A 50 -1.53 11.79 5.50
C ARG A 50 -2.36 12.02 4.24
N GLU A 51 -2.25 13.20 3.65
CA GLU A 51 -2.98 13.63 2.45
C GLU A 51 -2.01 14.09 1.34
N GLY A 52 -0.75 13.66 1.42
CA GLY A 52 0.30 14.02 0.46
C GLY A 52 0.38 13.01 -0.69
N TYR A 53 -0.15 13.37 -1.85
CA TYR A 53 -0.18 12.49 -3.03
C TYR A 53 0.99 12.73 -4.01
N ARG A 54 1.90 13.67 -3.71
CA ARG A 54 3.14 13.90 -4.44
C ARG A 54 4.34 13.39 -3.65
N LYS A 55 5.40 13.00 -4.36
CA LYS A 55 6.61 12.38 -3.77
C LYS A 55 7.28 13.19 -2.67
N LEU A 56 7.15 14.51 -2.72
CA LEU A 56 7.80 15.45 -1.80
C LEU A 56 6.78 16.16 -0.89
N ASP A 57 5.52 15.73 -0.90
CA ASP A 57 4.54 16.29 0.03
C ASP A 57 4.93 15.92 1.46
N MET A 58 4.98 16.94 2.32
CA MET A 58 5.34 16.82 3.71
C MET A 58 4.49 17.77 4.53
N ARG A 59 3.93 17.27 5.63
CA ARG A 59 3.30 18.08 6.67
C ARG A 59 4.12 17.95 7.95
N PRO A 60 4.73 19.03 8.45
CA PRO A 60 5.60 18.96 9.63
C PRO A 60 4.93 18.32 10.86
N ARG A 61 3.64 18.58 11.07
CA ARG A 61 2.85 17.95 12.14
C ARG A 61 2.76 16.43 11.98
N ASP A 62 2.40 15.94 10.79
CA ASP A 62 2.32 14.50 10.52
C ASP A 62 3.70 13.84 10.70
N ALA A 63 4.76 14.48 10.20
CA ALA A 63 6.14 13.99 10.36
C ALA A 63 6.56 13.95 11.84
N ALA A 64 6.24 14.98 12.63
CA ALA A 64 6.53 15.02 14.05
C ALA A 64 5.77 13.92 14.82
N GLU A 65 4.50 13.67 14.49
CA GLU A 65 3.71 12.59 15.10
C GLU A 65 4.30 11.21 14.79
N ILE A 66 4.76 10.99 13.56
CA ILE A 66 5.46 9.75 13.17
C ILE A 66 6.74 9.57 13.98
N LEU A 67 7.59 10.61 14.02
CA LEU A 67 8.89 10.55 14.70
C LEU A 67 8.77 10.46 16.24
N ALA A 68 7.70 10.98 16.82
CA ALA A 68 7.42 10.88 18.25
C ALA A 68 6.89 9.50 18.67
N SER A 69 6.44 8.67 17.72
CA SER A 69 5.84 7.36 18.01
C SER A 69 6.90 6.30 18.35
N PRO A 70 6.88 5.69 19.56
CA PRO A 70 7.75 4.57 19.88
C PRO A 70 7.47 3.34 19.00
N ALA A 71 6.22 3.13 18.60
CA ALA A 71 5.81 2.04 17.72
C ALA A 71 6.48 2.15 16.34
N PHE A 72 6.59 3.37 15.81
CA PHE A 72 7.29 3.63 14.55
C PHE A 72 8.77 3.22 14.63
N TRP A 73 9.48 3.58 15.70
CA TRP A 73 10.89 3.21 15.85
C TRP A 73 11.10 1.70 16.00
N ARG A 74 10.18 1.01 16.69
CA ARG A 74 10.17 -0.47 16.77
C ARG A 74 9.99 -1.10 15.37
N LEU A 75 9.03 -0.60 14.60
CA LEU A 75 8.80 -1.02 13.20
C LEU A 75 10.04 -0.76 12.33
N ALA A 76 10.60 0.46 12.40
CA ALA A 76 11.77 0.86 11.63
C ALA A 76 12.98 -0.02 11.96
N GLY A 77 13.24 -0.29 13.24
CA GLY A 77 14.32 -1.19 13.66
C GLY A 77 14.18 -2.61 13.10
N ARG A 78 12.95 -3.12 12.98
CA ARG A 78 12.67 -4.44 12.40
C ARG A 78 12.85 -4.48 10.88
N TYR A 79 12.50 -3.41 10.17
CA TYR A 79 12.37 -3.42 8.71
C TYR A 79 13.22 -2.41 7.93
N TRP A 80 14.21 -1.76 8.56
CA TRP A 80 15.02 -0.70 7.94
C TRP A 80 15.66 -1.10 6.61
N ARG A 81 16.17 -2.33 6.48
CA ARG A 81 16.80 -2.84 5.24
C ARG A 81 15.81 -2.87 4.08
N HIS A 82 14.59 -3.32 4.36
CA HIS A 82 13.51 -3.36 3.38
C HIS A 82 13.06 -1.94 3.03
N GLY A 83 12.90 -1.07 4.02
CA GLY A 83 12.56 0.34 3.80
C GLY A 83 13.56 1.06 2.88
N LEU A 84 14.86 0.85 3.09
CA LEU A 84 15.90 1.42 2.21
C LEU A 84 15.81 0.87 0.78
N ALA A 85 15.57 -0.43 0.62
CA ALA A 85 15.40 -1.04 -0.69
C ALA A 85 14.17 -0.46 -1.42
N GLU A 86 13.07 -0.22 -0.71
CA GLU A 86 11.86 0.41 -1.25
C GLU A 86 12.09 1.85 -1.69
N VAL A 87 12.79 2.64 -0.90
CA VAL A 87 13.17 4.02 -1.25
C VAL A 87 14.03 4.02 -2.51
N ALA A 88 15.07 3.18 -2.56
CA ALA A 88 15.93 3.05 -3.74
C ALA A 88 15.12 2.66 -5.00
N ARG A 89 14.19 1.70 -4.86
CA ARG A 89 13.28 1.27 -5.92
C ARG A 89 12.32 2.38 -6.36
N SER A 90 11.86 3.25 -5.44
CA SER A 90 10.95 4.38 -5.70
C SER A 90 11.63 5.54 -6.44
N LEU A 91 12.91 5.74 -6.18
CA LEU A 91 13.72 6.77 -6.84
C LEU A 91 14.29 6.30 -8.19
N SER A 92 14.48 4.99 -8.38
CA SER A 92 15.09 4.44 -9.59
C SER A 92 14.11 3.68 -10.48
N ARG A 93 13.74 4.30 -11.61
CA ARG A 93 12.98 3.64 -12.70
C ARG A 93 13.63 2.34 -13.17
N ARG A 94 14.97 2.28 -13.20
CA ARG A 94 15.72 1.08 -13.62
C ARG A 94 15.59 -0.06 -12.61
N LEU A 95 15.66 0.23 -11.31
CA LEU A 95 15.47 -0.79 -10.28
C LEU A 95 14.02 -1.27 -10.24
N PHE A 96 13.05 -0.36 -10.37
CA PHE A 96 11.64 -0.74 -10.47
C PHE A 96 11.35 -1.64 -11.68
N ALA A 97 11.86 -1.28 -12.87
CA ALA A 97 11.74 -2.12 -14.06
C ALA A 97 12.39 -3.49 -13.86
N ARG A 98 13.53 -3.58 -13.17
CA ARG A 98 14.18 -4.86 -12.86
C ARG A 98 13.30 -5.76 -11.99
N SER A 99 12.60 -5.20 -11.00
CA SER A 99 11.64 -5.97 -10.21
C SER A 99 10.48 -6.48 -11.06
N LEU A 100 9.94 -5.66 -11.96
CA LEU A 100 8.83 -6.02 -12.84
C LEU A 100 9.18 -7.17 -13.81
N ARG A 101 10.46 -7.28 -14.22
CA ARG A 101 10.95 -8.35 -15.10
C ARG A 101 10.86 -9.75 -14.51
N ALA A 102 10.70 -9.88 -13.20
CA ALA A 102 10.42 -11.18 -12.59
C ALA A 102 9.04 -11.74 -13.00
N LEU A 103 8.12 -10.86 -13.42
CA LEU A 103 6.77 -11.22 -13.86
C LEU A 103 6.62 -11.09 -15.39
N VAL A 104 7.19 -10.04 -16.00
CA VAL A 104 7.16 -9.82 -17.46
C VAL A 104 8.57 -9.43 -17.94
N PRO A 105 9.38 -10.40 -18.42
CA PRO A 105 10.80 -10.20 -18.73
C PRO A 105 11.12 -9.10 -19.75
N GLU A 106 10.19 -8.81 -20.66
CA GLU A 106 10.33 -7.86 -21.77
C GLU A 106 10.26 -6.39 -21.31
N VAL A 107 9.78 -6.12 -20.10
CA VAL A 107 9.58 -4.76 -19.58
C VAL A 107 10.87 -3.95 -19.60
N ARG A 108 10.83 -2.75 -20.17
CA ARG A 108 11.97 -1.82 -20.16
C ARG A 108 11.66 -0.60 -19.29
N ALA A 109 12.72 0.01 -18.77
CA ALA A 109 12.59 1.23 -17.98
C ALA A 109 12.08 2.43 -18.80
N SER A 110 12.26 2.39 -20.13
CA SER A 110 11.73 3.37 -21.09
C SER A 110 10.21 3.37 -21.17
N ASP A 111 9.61 2.22 -20.88
CA ASP A 111 8.18 1.96 -21.06
C ASP A 111 7.41 2.36 -19.80
N LEU A 112 8.11 2.88 -18.77
CA LEU A 112 7.53 3.31 -17.51
C LEU A 112 7.31 4.82 -17.48
N ARG A 113 6.05 5.22 -17.32
CA ARG A 113 5.66 6.61 -17.08
C ARG A 113 5.23 6.81 -15.63
N PRO A 114 5.50 7.99 -15.03
CA PRO A 114 4.95 8.31 -13.72
C PRO A 114 3.42 8.18 -13.73
N GLU A 115 2.87 7.67 -12.64
CA GLU A 115 1.43 7.58 -12.37
C GLU A 115 1.23 8.20 -10.98
N PRO A 116 0.06 8.79 -10.66
CA PRO A 116 -0.21 9.33 -9.33
C PRO A 116 0.05 8.30 -8.24
N ALA A 117 0.52 8.79 -7.08
CA ALA A 117 0.69 7.96 -5.90
C ALA A 117 -0.64 7.80 -5.16
N GLY A 118 -0.73 6.76 -4.33
CA GLY A 118 -1.77 6.62 -3.31
C GLY A 118 -1.13 6.68 -1.93
N VAL A 119 -1.89 7.17 -0.95
CA VAL A 119 -1.52 7.08 0.47
C VAL A 119 -2.36 5.98 1.10
N ARG A 120 -1.69 5.01 1.71
CA ARG A 120 -2.35 3.93 2.45
C ARG A 120 -2.26 4.22 3.94
N ALA A 121 -3.40 4.30 4.59
CA ALA A 121 -3.46 4.22 6.05
C ALA A 121 -3.15 2.77 6.46
N GLN A 122 -2.16 2.60 7.32
CA GLN A 122 -1.76 1.31 7.86
C GLN A 122 -1.55 1.48 9.37
N ALA A 123 -2.36 0.79 10.17
CA ALA A 123 -2.19 0.84 11.61
C ALA A 123 -0.90 0.11 12.03
N VAL A 124 -0.17 0.75 12.93
CA VAL A 124 1.01 0.19 13.61
C VAL A 124 0.64 0.04 15.09
N LEU A 125 0.70 -1.18 15.58
CA LEU A 125 0.35 -1.50 16.97
C LEU A 125 1.46 -1.01 17.93
N PRO A 126 1.18 -0.87 19.23
CA PRO A 126 2.15 -0.35 20.20
C PRO A 126 3.50 -1.09 20.23
N ASP A 127 3.51 -2.38 19.92
CA ASP A 127 4.71 -3.22 19.86
C ASP A 127 5.53 -3.04 18.56
N GLY A 128 5.05 -2.24 17.61
CA GLY A 128 5.66 -1.98 16.31
C GLY A 128 5.30 -3.00 15.23
N THR A 129 4.33 -3.89 15.47
CA THR A 129 3.75 -4.74 14.41
C THR A 129 2.74 -3.96 13.56
N LEU A 130 2.54 -4.41 12.33
CA LEU A 130 1.48 -3.88 11.46
C LEU A 130 0.19 -4.66 11.75
N ALA A 131 -0.94 -3.98 11.84
CA ALA A 131 -2.22 -4.68 11.86
C ALA A 131 -2.48 -5.28 10.47
N ASP A 132 -2.48 -6.62 10.40
CA ASP A 132 -2.58 -7.34 9.12
C ASP A 132 -4.03 -7.47 8.61
N ASP A 133 -5.01 -7.36 9.50
CA ASP A 133 -6.44 -7.50 9.20
C ASP A 133 -7.24 -6.24 9.62
N PHE A 134 -8.56 -6.26 9.44
CA PHE A 134 -9.47 -5.23 9.92
C PHE A 134 -9.33 -5.03 11.43
N LEU A 135 -9.16 -3.78 11.85
CA LEU A 135 -9.20 -3.41 13.26
C LEU A 135 -10.39 -2.47 13.45
N ILE A 136 -11.45 -3.00 14.04
CA ILE A 136 -12.70 -2.29 14.30
C ILE A 136 -12.95 -2.29 15.81
N GLU A 137 -13.07 -1.10 16.39
CA GLU A 137 -13.27 -0.91 17.82
C GLU A 137 -14.61 -0.22 18.09
N ARG A 138 -15.30 -0.64 19.15
CA ARG A 138 -16.58 -0.04 19.54
C ARG A 138 -16.43 0.70 20.88
N SER A 139 -16.92 1.93 20.93
CA SER A 139 -17.16 2.66 22.18
C SER A 139 -18.67 2.83 22.40
N GLU A 140 -19.08 3.49 23.50
CA GLU A 140 -20.49 3.69 23.86
C GLU A 140 -21.33 4.25 22.70
N ARG A 141 -20.76 5.15 21.89
CA ARG A 141 -21.49 5.88 20.84
C ARG A 141 -20.82 5.90 19.47
N CYS A 142 -19.69 5.20 19.30
CA CYS A 142 -18.94 5.22 18.05
C CYS A 142 -18.44 3.82 17.69
N VAL A 143 -18.40 3.54 16.38
CA VAL A 143 -17.63 2.43 15.81
C VAL A 143 -16.45 3.04 15.06
N HIS A 144 -15.24 2.59 15.38
CA HIS A 144 -13.99 3.09 14.85
C HIS A 144 -13.37 2.05 13.91
N VAL A 145 -13.27 2.35 12.62
CA VAL A 145 -12.50 1.55 11.66
C VAL A 145 -11.06 2.05 11.68
N LEU A 146 -10.22 1.43 12.50
CA LEU A 146 -8.84 1.85 12.73
C LEU A 146 -7.88 1.32 11.67
N ASN A 147 -8.17 0.14 11.11
CA ASN A 147 -7.39 -0.47 10.04
C ASN A 147 -8.33 -1.18 9.08
N ALA A 148 -8.19 -0.92 7.79
CA ALA A 148 -8.91 -1.58 6.72
C ALA A 148 -7.94 -1.84 5.55
N PRO A 149 -7.02 -2.81 5.70
CA PRO A 149 -5.99 -3.08 4.71
C PRO A 149 -6.59 -3.76 3.47
N SER A 150 -5.80 -3.94 2.42
CA SER A 150 -6.22 -4.77 1.28
C SER A 150 -6.60 -6.16 1.76
N PRO A 151 -7.75 -6.73 1.33
CA PRO A 151 -8.61 -6.32 0.21
C PRO A 151 -9.88 -5.53 0.61
N ALA A 152 -9.79 -4.50 1.47
CA ALA A 152 -10.93 -3.71 1.96
C ALA A 152 -11.89 -3.18 0.88
N ALA A 153 -11.37 -2.74 -0.28
CA ALA A 153 -12.23 -2.27 -1.37
C ALA A 153 -13.13 -3.40 -1.91
N THR A 154 -12.57 -4.60 -2.08
CA THR A 154 -13.29 -5.78 -2.55
C THR A 154 -14.32 -6.26 -1.52
N ALA A 155 -13.96 -6.24 -0.23
CA ALA A 155 -14.82 -6.66 0.87
C ALA A 155 -15.74 -5.55 1.41
N SER A 156 -15.80 -4.40 0.74
CA SER A 156 -16.43 -3.17 1.28
C SER A 156 -17.90 -3.34 1.63
N LEU A 157 -18.66 -4.12 0.86
CA LEU A 157 -20.08 -4.39 1.15
C LEU A 157 -20.25 -5.23 2.43
N ALA A 158 -19.50 -6.33 2.56
CA ALA A 158 -19.55 -7.19 3.74
C ALA A 158 -19.08 -6.46 5.01
N ILE A 159 -18.05 -5.63 4.90
CA ILE A 159 -17.59 -4.80 6.03
C ILE A 159 -18.64 -3.74 6.37
N GLY A 160 -19.30 -3.16 5.36
CA GLY A 160 -20.38 -2.20 5.55
C GLY A 160 -21.56 -2.81 6.31
N GLU A 161 -21.97 -4.02 5.95
CA GLU A 161 -23.00 -4.79 6.67
C GLU A 161 -22.59 -5.05 8.12
N TYR A 162 -21.37 -5.56 8.33
CA TYR A 162 -20.85 -5.80 9.68
C TYR A 162 -20.83 -4.53 10.56
N ILE A 163 -20.40 -3.39 10.00
CA ILE A 163 -20.41 -2.10 10.72
C ILE A 163 -21.85 -1.67 11.02
N ALA A 164 -22.78 -1.86 10.09
CA ALA A 164 -24.19 -1.52 10.30
C ALA A 164 -24.80 -2.34 11.45
N GLU A 165 -24.51 -3.64 11.52
CA GLU A 165 -24.93 -4.52 12.63
C GLU A 165 -24.40 -4.02 13.98
N LEU A 166 -23.10 -3.67 14.05
CA LEU A 166 -22.48 -3.12 15.26
C LEU A 166 -23.13 -1.82 15.73
N VAL A 167 -23.56 -0.97 14.80
CA VAL A 167 -24.24 0.31 15.09
C VAL A 167 -25.69 0.10 15.51
N LEU A 168 -26.41 -0.78 14.81
CA LEU A 168 -27.84 -1.03 15.03
C LEU A 168 -28.12 -1.94 16.24
N GLY A 169 -27.11 -2.68 16.72
CA GLY A 169 -27.23 -3.48 17.93
C GLY A 169 -27.86 -4.86 17.72
N GLU A 170 -27.86 -5.37 16.49
CA GLU A 170 -28.29 -6.74 16.20
C GLU A 170 -27.15 -7.72 16.50
N GLY A 171 -26.89 -7.96 17.78
CA GLY A 171 -25.84 -8.90 18.21
C GLY A 171 -25.22 -8.58 19.56
N ALA A 172 -26.02 -8.65 20.62
CA ALA A 172 -25.56 -8.85 22.00
C ALA A 172 -26.49 -9.83 22.70
#